data_AF-A0A6L3X4B3-F1
#
_entry.id   AF-A0A6L3X4B3-F1
#
_cell.length_a   1.000
_cell.length_b   1.000
_cell.length_c   1.000
_cell.angle_alpha   90.00
_cell.angle_beta   90.00
_cell.angle_gamma   90.00
#
_symmetry.space_group_name_H-M   'P 1'
#
loop_
_entity.id
_entity.type
_entity.pdbx_description
1 polymer ?
#
loop_
_entity_poly.entity_id
_entity_poly.type
_entity_poly.pdbx_seq_one_letter_code
_entity_poly.pdbx_strand_id
1 'polypeptide(L)' 'MKLLHRFFSSEASGGVILIIAAAAAMLLANMGMTRDLYHAFLETPVELKVGALEINKNMLL' A
#
# COMPACT_ATOMS: atom_id res chain seq x y z
N MET A 1 -21.72 13.73 -3.84
CA MET A 1 -21.60 12.38 -4.44
C MET A 1 -21.31 12.37 -5.95
N LYS A 2 -21.85 13.26 -6.78
CA LYS A 2 -21.62 13.24 -8.25
C LYS A 2 -20.19 13.62 -8.69
N LEU A 3 -19.50 14.50 -7.97
CA LEU A 3 -18.14 14.94 -8.33
C LEU A 3 -17.09 13.83 -8.17
N LEU A 4 -17.12 13.09 -7.05
CA LEU A 4 -16.17 11.99 -6.82
C LEU A 4 -16.32 10.90 -7.87
N HIS A 5 -17.55 10.49 -8.17
CA HIS A 5 -17.81 9.49 -9.20
C HIS A 5 -17.25 9.94 -10.56
N ARG A 6 -17.51 11.19 -10.95
CA ARG A 6 -17.02 11.76 -12.22
C ARG A 6 -15.50 11.94 -12.25
N PHE A 7 -14.87 12.16 -11.09
CA PHE A 7 -13.41 12.19 -10.96
C PHE A 7 -12.83 10.79 -11.17
N PHE A 8 -13.32 9.77 -10.47
CA PHE A 8 -12.86 8.38 -10.65
C PHE A 8 -13.18 7.80 -12.04
N SER A 9 -14.20 8.31 -12.73
CA SER A 9 -14.50 7.93 -14.12
C SER A 9 -13.53 8.53 -15.16
N SER A 10 -12.63 9.44 -14.76
CA SER A 10 -11.64 10.04 -15.66
C SER A 10 -10.38 9.17 -15.74
N GLU A 11 -9.89 8.87 -16.94
CA GLU A 11 -8.66 8.07 -17.14
C GLU A 11 -7.43 8.68 -16.42
N ALA A 12 -7.33 10.01 -16.37
CA ALA A 12 -6.23 10.70 -15.69
C ALA A 12 -6.29 10.59 -14.17
N SER A 13 -7.45 10.27 -13.59
CA SER A 13 -7.63 10.22 -12.13
C SER A 13 -6.81 9.10 -11.49
N GLY A 14 -6.64 7.97 -12.18
CA GLY A 14 -5.81 6.87 -11.70
C GLY A 14 -4.36 7.30 -11.46
N GLY A 15 -3.79 8.07 -12.39
CA GLY A 15 -2.43 8.60 -12.26
C GLY A 15 -2.29 9.59 -11.11
N VAL A 16 -3.29 10.47 -10.92
CA VAL A 16 -3.32 11.42 -9.81
C VAL A 16 -3.42 10.70 -8.46
N ILE A 17 -4.24 9.66 -8.36
CA ILE A 17 -4.35 8.85 -7.14
C ILE A 17 -3.03 8.12 -6.87
N LEU A 18 -2.39 7.59 -7.93
CA LEU A 18 -1.13 6.87 -7.80
C LEU A 18 -0.03 7.77 -7.23
N ILE A 19 0.13 8.99 -7.75
CA ILE A 19 1.17 9.89 -7.25
C ILE A 19 0.88 10.35 -5.82
N ILE A 20 -0.39 10.55 -5.46
CA ILE A 20 -0.78 10.86 -4.08
C ILE A 20 -0.46 9.69 -3.15
N ALA A 21 -0.75 8.45 -3.54
CA ALA A 21 -0.43 7.26 -2.77
C ALA A 21 1.08 7.10 -2.57
N ALA A 22 1.89 7.32 -3.62
CA ALA A 22 3.35 7.27 -3.52
C ALA A 22 3.91 8.36 -2.60
N ALA A 23 3.39 9.59 -2.69
CA ALA A 23 3.78 10.67 -1.78
C ALA A 23 3.41 10.35 -0.33
N ALA A 24 2.20 9.83 -0.08
CA ALA A 24 1.79 9.39 1.24
C ALA A 24 2.67 8.26 1.80
N ALA A 25 3.05 7.29 0.97
CA ALA A 25 3.97 6.21 1.35
C ALA A 25 5.35 6.76 1.75
N MET A 26 5.90 7.71 0.98
CA MET A 26 7.16 8.38 1.34
C MET A 26 7.04 9.15 2.65
N LEU A 27 5.93 9.83 2.90
CA LEU A 27 5.69 10.55 4.15
C LEU A 27 5.65 9.58 5.35
N LEU A 28 4.90 8.49 5.24
CA LEU A 28 4.78 7.46 6.29
C LEU A 28 6.13 6.80 6.61
N ALA A 29 6.93 6.50 5.58
CA ALA A 29 8.25 5.89 5.71
C ALA A 29 9.32 6.85 6.30
N ASN A 30 9.15 8.17 6.18
CA ASN A 30 10.15 9.14 6.61
C ASN A 30 9.79 9.91 7.90
N MET A 31 8.53 9.92 8.32
CA MET A 31 8.12 10.55 9.60
C MET A 31 8.41 9.62 10.79
N GLY A 32 9.23 10.08 11.73
CA GLY A 32 9.69 9.25 12.87
C GLY A 32 8.58 8.62 13.73
N MET A 33 7.39 9.24 13.82
CA MET A 33 6.26 8.68 14.58
C MET A 33 5.59 7.49 13.87
N THR A 34 5.52 7.52 12.54
CA THR A 34 4.82 6.50 11.74
C THR A 34 5.76 5.48 11.11
N ARG A 35 7.06 5.82 11.02
CA ARG A 35 8.09 5.02 10.36
C ARG A 35 8.18 3.61 10.92
N ASP A 36 8.35 3.48 12.24
CA ASP A 36 8.58 2.17 12.85
C ASP A 36 7.36 1.26 12.72
N LEU A 37 6.15 1.82 12.88
CA LEU A 37 4.90 1.08 12.68
C LEU A 37 4.71 0.69 11.21
N TYR A 38 5.02 1.59 10.28
CA TYR A 38 4.94 1.34 8.85
C TYR A 38 5.92 0.22 8.42
N HIS A 39 7.18 0.28 8.84
CA HIS A 39 8.17 -0.77 8.53
C HIS A 39 7.84 -2.09 9.21
N ALA A 40 7.48 -2.07 10.51
CA ALA A 40 7.11 -3.28 11.23
C ALA A 40 5.93 -3.99 10.57
N PHE A 41 4.94 -3.25 10.06
CA PHE A 41 3.82 -3.83 9.31
C PHE A 41 4.28 -4.48 8.00
N LEU A 42 5.11 -3.79 7.23
CA LEU A 42 5.61 -4.28 5.93
C LEU A 42 6.55 -5.49 6.05
N GLU A 43 7.28 -5.59 7.15
CA GLU A 43 8.21 -6.69 7.45
C GLU A 43 7.54 -7.86 8.20
N THR A 44 6.23 -7.79 8.49
CA THR A 44 5.56 -8.90 9.15
C THR A 44 5.67 -10.18 8.30
N PRO A 45 6.19 -11.28 8.86
CA PRO A 45 6.30 -12.53 8.12
C PRO A 45 4.91 -13.14 7.96
N VAL A 46 4.55 -13.44 6.72
CA VAL A 46 3.28 -14.06 6.34
C VAL A 46 3.55 -15.38 5.65
N GLU A 47 2.98 -16.43 6.20
CA GLU A 47 3.09 -17.77 5.64
C GLU A 47 1.72 -18.24 5.16
N LEU A 48 1.64 -18.61 3.88
CA LEU A 48 0.45 -19.17 3.27
C LEU A 48 0.75 -20.60 2.84
N LYS A 49 0.02 -21.55 3.45
CA LYS A 49 0.14 -22.99 3.14
C LYS A 49 -1.16 -23.51 2.52
N VAL A 50 -1.05 -24.10 1.33
CA VAL A 50 -2.17 -24.78 0.66
C VAL A 50 -1.68 -26.14 0.13
N GLY A 51 -2.01 -27.22 0.83
CA GLY A 51 -1.53 -28.56 0.49
C GLY A 51 0.00 -28.68 0.62
N ALA A 52 0.69 -29.02 -0.46
CA ALA A 52 2.16 -29.08 -0.52
C ALA A 52 2.82 -27.75 -0.90
N LEU A 53 2.03 -26.71 -1.22
CA LEU A 53 2.55 -25.40 -1.55
C LEU A 53 2.74 -24.58 -0.27
N GLU A 54 4.00 -24.23 0.01
CA GLU A 54 4.40 -23.35 1.11
C GLU A 54 4.98 -22.05 0.53
N ILE A 55 4.35 -20.92 0.86
CA ILE A 55 4.84 -19.58 0.51
C ILE A 55 5.13 -18.84 1.81
N ASN A 56 6.41 -18.56 2.07
CA ASN A 56 6.87 -17.79 3.22
C ASN A 56 7.51 -16.49 2.71
N LYS A 57 6.82 -15.37 2.94
CA LYS A 57 7.19 -14.03 2.47
C LYS A 57 6.82 -12.98 3.51
N ASN A 58 7.42 -11.81 3.46
CA ASN A 58 6.99 -10.69 4.28
C ASN A 58 5.77 -10.02 3.63
N MET A 59 5.06 -9.19 4.38
CA MET A 59 3.81 -8.55 3.93
C MET A 59 3.98 -7.71 2.67
N LEU A 60 5.15 -7.09 2.47
CA LEU A 60 5.47 -6.36 1.24
C LEU A 60 6.05 -7.27 0.12
N LEU A 61 6.89 -8.25 0.48
CA LEU A 61 7.72 -9.06 -0.45
C LEU A 61 8.14 -10.41 0.15
#